data_AF-A0A0L0VVC0-F1
#
_entry.id   AF-A0A0L0VVC0-F1
#
_cell.length_a   1.000
_cell.length_b   1.000
_cell.length_c   1.000
_cell.angle_alpha   90.00
_cell.angle_beta   90.00
_cell.angle_gamma   90.00
#
_symmetry.space_group_name_H-M   'P 1'
#
loop_
_entity.id
_entity.type
_entity.pdbx_description
1 polymer ?
#
loop_
_entity_poly.entity_id
_entity_poly.type
_entity_poly.pdbx_seq_one_letter_code
_entity_poly.pdbx_strand_id
1 'polypeptide(L)'
;MCAIGWRKSYDEYQLFGRFGRYRHDAATQLNQSVYDTLMRSSRQPLEILGGMFRNLASVAFEDNQAIMKRHSIPGFASLHYHEPALPDDCAPHTTFTSGGFYNSPHTDDQDVSEYAFALIVPTKKSDRSLSGPKEGYNVEGRPFIFPDYNFGIDFSEQKGIVKIVWAANKYRHFTLPAPNTATHSRIAMSLQINKKTTDNCDNIQTSKVLTRPKNIGNEDKLYISNHTHLLKSTSQKNME
;
A
#
# COMPACT_ATOMS: atom_id res chain seq x y z
N MET A 1 -1.66 -7.68 6.51
CA MET A 1 -1.37 -8.22 5.18
C MET A 1 -2.17 -7.59 4.06
N CYS A 2 -3.02 -6.59 4.29
CA CYS A 2 -3.83 -5.98 3.24
C CYS A 2 -3.08 -4.89 2.48
N ALA A 3 -3.56 -4.51 1.30
CA ALA A 3 -3.07 -3.36 0.56
C ALA A 3 -4.20 -2.72 -0.23
N ILE A 4 -4.09 -1.42 -0.53
CA ILE A 4 -4.92 -0.69 -1.51
C ILE A 4 -4.01 0.17 -2.39
N GLY A 5 -4.29 0.22 -3.70
CA GLY A 5 -3.57 1.06 -4.66
C GLY A 5 -3.20 0.29 -5.92
N TRP A 6 -2.03 0.57 -6.48
CA TRP A 6 -1.55 0.05 -7.75
C TRP A 6 -0.40 -0.94 -7.62
N ARG A 7 -0.44 -1.98 -8.46
CA ARG A 7 0.64 -2.98 -8.55
C ARG A 7 0.71 -3.62 -9.94
N LYS A 8 1.87 -4.20 -10.26
CA LYS A 8 2.01 -5.15 -11.38
C LYS A 8 1.06 -6.32 -11.20
N SER A 9 0.29 -6.63 -12.25
CA SER A 9 -0.62 -7.78 -12.27
C SER A 9 0.11 -9.08 -12.57
N TYR A 10 -0.50 -10.18 -12.14
CA TYR A 10 -0.15 -11.54 -12.51
C TYR A 10 -1.20 -12.18 -13.43
N ASP A 11 -2.31 -11.49 -13.67
CA ASP A 11 -3.38 -11.96 -14.54
C ASP A 11 -2.93 -11.92 -16.01
N GLU A 12 -3.53 -12.78 -16.82
CA GLU A 12 -3.24 -12.86 -18.25
C GLU A 12 -3.59 -11.53 -18.93
N TYR A 13 -2.70 -11.06 -19.81
CA TYR A 13 -2.79 -9.80 -20.56
C TYR A 13 -2.94 -8.49 -19.76
N GLN A 14 -3.17 -8.56 -18.45
CA GLN A 14 -3.21 -7.38 -17.62
C GLN A 14 -1.80 -6.84 -17.39
N LEU A 15 -1.56 -5.62 -17.84
CA LEU A 15 -0.25 -4.98 -17.72
C LEU A 15 -0.01 -4.44 -16.31
N PHE A 16 -1.05 -3.84 -15.71
CA PHE A 16 -1.01 -3.16 -14.42
C PHE A 16 -2.44 -2.99 -13.90
N GLY A 17 -2.62 -2.73 -12.61
CA GLY A 17 -3.97 -2.40 -12.14
C GLY A 17 -4.08 -2.07 -10.68
N ARG A 18 -5.28 -1.60 -10.34
CA ARG A 18 -5.68 -1.37 -8.96
C ARG A 18 -5.96 -2.68 -8.24
N PHE A 19 -5.56 -2.73 -6.98
CA PHE A 19 -5.69 -3.86 -6.08
C PHE A 19 -6.12 -3.38 -4.69
N GLY A 20 -7.11 -4.06 -4.12
CA GLY A 20 -7.37 -4.17 -2.68
C GLY A 20 -7.06 -5.61 -2.28
N ARG A 21 -6.65 -5.92 -1.04
CA ARG A 21 -6.32 -7.32 -0.65
C ARG A 21 -7.46 -8.26 -1.09
N TYR A 22 -7.13 -9.13 -2.05
CA TYR A 22 -8.01 -9.99 -2.82
C TYR A 22 -8.96 -9.19 -3.72
N ARG A 23 -8.55 -9.01 -4.98
CA ARG A 23 -9.53 -8.90 -6.08
C ARG A 23 -10.42 -10.12 -6.00
N HIS A 24 -11.52 -9.98 -5.28
CA HIS A 24 -12.67 -10.82 -5.45
C HIS A 24 -13.46 -10.15 -6.55
N ASP A 25 -13.04 -10.33 -7.81
CA ASP A 25 -13.71 -9.70 -8.95
C ASP A 25 -15.21 -10.01 -8.91
N ALA A 26 -15.59 -11.21 -8.49
CA ALA A 26 -16.98 -11.57 -8.20
C ALA A 26 -17.63 -10.72 -7.09
N ALA A 27 -16.97 -10.49 -5.96
CA ALA A 27 -17.53 -9.66 -4.89
C ALA A 27 -17.59 -8.17 -5.27
N THR A 28 -16.59 -7.68 -6.02
CA THR A 28 -16.58 -6.33 -6.60
C THR A 28 -17.70 -6.17 -7.62
N GLN A 29 -17.93 -7.17 -8.47
CA GLN A 29 -19.04 -7.19 -9.43
C GLN A 29 -20.40 -7.24 -8.73
N LEU A 30 -20.55 -8.02 -7.66
CA LEU A 30 -21.78 -8.09 -6.88
C LEU A 30 -22.04 -6.80 -6.07
N ASN A 31 -20.99 -6.04 -5.74
CA ASN A 31 -21.07 -4.86 -4.87
C ASN A 31 -20.37 -3.64 -5.49
N GLN A 32 -20.71 -3.33 -6.75
CA GLN A 32 -20.06 -2.25 -7.51
C GLN A 32 -20.14 -0.89 -6.81
N SER A 33 -21.28 -0.54 -6.20
CA SER A 33 -21.45 0.71 -5.47
C SER A 33 -20.55 0.81 -4.23
N VAL A 34 -20.38 -0.30 -3.51
CA VAL A 34 -19.48 -0.38 -2.35
C VAL A 34 -18.03 -0.23 -2.80
N TYR A 35 -17.65 -0.89 -3.89
CA TYR A 35 -16.32 -0.76 -4.47
C TYR A 35 -16.03 0.67 -4.96
N ASP A 36 -16.96 1.28 -5.72
CA ASP A 36 -16.83 2.66 -6.21
C ASP A 36 -16.68 3.64 -5.05
N THR A 37 -17.54 3.52 -4.03
CA THR A 37 -17.47 4.34 -2.81
C THR A 37 -16.14 4.18 -2.09
N LEU A 38 -15.66 2.94 -1.91
CA LEU A 38 -14.39 2.65 -1.25
C LEU A 38 -13.19 3.20 -2.02
N MET A 39 -13.17 3.05 -3.35
CA MET A 39 -12.05 3.53 -4.15
C MET A 39 -12.05 5.05 -4.23
N ARG A 40 -13.20 5.71 -4.31
CA ARG A 40 -13.30 7.18 -4.27
C ARG A 40 -12.92 7.75 -2.91
N SER A 41 -13.23 7.05 -1.81
CA SER A 41 -12.86 7.50 -0.47
C SER A 41 -11.36 7.41 -0.19
N SER A 42 -10.58 6.70 -1.01
CA SER A 42 -9.12 6.53 -0.85
C SER A 42 -8.31 7.83 -0.91
N ARG A 43 -8.90 8.92 -1.42
CA ARG A 43 -8.31 10.26 -1.39
C ARG A 43 -8.09 10.78 0.04
N GLN A 44 -9.02 10.54 0.95
CA GLN A 44 -8.89 11.02 2.33
C GLN A 44 -7.72 10.34 3.08
N PRO A 45 -7.56 8.99 3.04
CA PRO A 45 -6.37 8.34 3.55
C PRO A 45 -5.06 8.82 2.91
N LEU A 46 -5.06 9.15 1.61
CA LEU A 46 -3.90 9.74 0.93
C LEU A 46 -3.49 11.07 1.55
N GLU A 47 -4.43 12.01 1.67
CA GLU A 47 -4.17 13.33 2.23
C GLU A 47 -3.68 13.23 3.69
N ILE A 48 -4.23 12.31 4.47
CA ILE A 48 -3.81 12.05 5.85
C ILE A 48 -2.40 11.43 5.91
N LEU A 49 -2.17 10.31 5.22
CA LEU A 49 -0.90 9.58 5.32
C LEU A 49 0.24 10.32 4.62
N GLY A 50 0.00 10.85 3.42
CA GLY A 50 0.97 11.65 2.68
C GLY A 50 1.29 12.96 3.40
N GLY A 51 0.27 13.64 3.96
CA GLY A 51 0.48 14.83 4.79
C GLY A 51 1.29 14.53 6.05
N MET A 52 1.03 13.42 6.74
CA MET A 52 1.82 12.98 7.89
C MET A 52 3.28 12.68 7.51
N PHE A 53 3.50 12.04 6.35
CA PHE A 53 4.84 11.74 5.88
C PHE A 53 5.60 13.02 5.52
N ARG A 54 5.01 13.91 4.70
CA ARG A 54 5.60 15.20 4.36
C ARG A 54 5.95 16.04 5.58
N ASN A 55 5.05 16.11 6.56
CA ASN A 55 5.29 16.90 7.78
C ASN A 55 6.36 16.30 8.68
N LEU A 56 6.56 14.98 8.64
CA LEU A 56 7.57 14.29 9.45
C LEU A 56 8.96 14.33 8.78
N ALA A 57 9.01 14.15 7.47
CA ALA A 57 10.25 14.08 6.71
C ALA A 57 10.01 14.55 5.26
N SER A 58 9.99 15.87 5.04
CA SER A 58 9.65 16.46 3.74
C SER A 58 10.60 16.00 2.62
N VAL A 59 11.92 15.93 2.90
CA VAL A 59 12.92 15.49 1.92
C VAL A 59 12.64 14.05 1.46
N ALA A 60 12.43 13.12 2.39
CA ALA A 60 12.11 11.73 2.07
C ALA A 60 10.79 11.59 1.31
N PHE A 61 9.80 12.41 1.65
CA PHE A 61 8.54 12.48 0.92
C PHE A 61 8.73 12.97 -0.52
N GLU A 62 9.48 14.07 -0.71
CA GLU A 62 9.79 14.67 -2.00
C GLU A 62 10.60 13.72 -2.89
N ASP A 63 11.55 12.98 -2.32
CA ASP A 63 12.31 11.94 -3.02
C ASP A 63 11.38 10.84 -3.57
N ASN A 64 10.45 10.35 -2.74
CA ASN A 64 9.46 9.37 -3.18
C ASN A 64 8.54 9.92 -4.28
N GLN A 65 8.10 11.17 -4.16
CA GLN A 65 7.29 11.83 -5.18
C GLN A 65 8.07 12.01 -6.50
N ALA A 66 9.36 12.33 -6.43
CA ALA A 66 10.23 12.46 -7.59
C ALA A 66 10.41 11.12 -8.32
N ILE A 67 10.58 10.01 -7.58
CA ILE A 67 10.60 8.65 -8.14
C ILE A 67 9.28 8.37 -8.87
N MET A 68 8.14 8.62 -8.23
CA MET A 68 6.84 8.37 -8.87
C MET A 68 6.67 9.16 -10.16
N LYS A 69 7.02 10.44 -10.16
CA LYS A 69 6.95 11.31 -11.34
C LYS A 69 7.87 10.83 -12.46
N ARG A 70 9.11 10.45 -12.14
CA ARG A 70 10.10 9.98 -13.11
C ARG A 70 9.65 8.72 -13.84
N HIS A 71 8.99 7.81 -13.13
CA HIS A 71 8.60 6.49 -13.62
C HIS A 71 7.12 6.38 -13.98
N SER A 72 6.40 7.51 -14.05
CA SER A 72 4.96 7.56 -14.36
C SER A 72 4.11 6.63 -13.46
N ILE A 73 4.44 6.57 -12.17
CA ILE A 73 3.77 5.71 -11.19
C ILE A 73 2.56 6.46 -10.64
N PRO A 74 1.33 5.90 -10.75
CA PRO A 74 0.14 6.53 -10.18
C PRO A 74 0.14 6.44 -8.65
N GLY A 75 -0.45 7.45 -8.00
CA GLY A 75 -0.73 7.43 -6.58
C GLY A 75 -1.76 6.39 -6.19
N PHE A 76 -1.71 5.89 -4.96
CA PHE A 76 -2.61 4.82 -4.53
C PHE A 76 -4.09 5.22 -4.56
N ALA A 77 -4.40 6.52 -4.50
CA ALA A 77 -5.76 7.02 -4.62
C ALA A 77 -6.21 7.22 -6.08
N SER A 78 -5.30 7.34 -7.04
CA SER A 78 -5.62 7.65 -8.46
C SER A 78 -6.49 6.57 -9.10
N LEU A 79 -7.71 6.88 -9.55
CA LEU A 79 -8.66 5.87 -10.06
C LEU A 79 -8.25 5.30 -11.44
N HIS A 80 -7.52 6.10 -12.21
CA HIS A 80 -6.97 5.78 -13.51
C HIS A 80 -5.45 5.96 -13.55
N TYR A 81 -4.79 5.19 -14.42
CA TYR A 81 -3.32 5.11 -14.47
C TYR A 81 -2.62 6.43 -14.86
N HIS A 82 -3.25 7.22 -15.73
CA HIS A 82 -2.71 8.50 -16.22
C HIS A 82 -3.43 9.71 -15.61
N GLU A 83 -3.96 9.58 -14.39
CA GLU A 83 -4.45 10.73 -13.65
C GLU A 83 -3.31 11.68 -13.28
N PRO A 84 -3.57 13.00 -13.22
CA PRO A 84 -2.62 13.95 -12.66
C PRO A 84 -2.24 13.55 -11.22
N ALA A 85 -0.96 13.70 -10.89
CA ALA A 85 -0.47 13.47 -9.54
C ALA A 85 -1.14 14.44 -8.55
N LEU A 86 -1.48 13.93 -7.38
CA LEU A 86 -1.98 14.71 -6.26
C LEU A 86 -0.81 15.21 -5.39
N PRO A 87 -0.98 16.32 -4.63
CA PRO A 87 0.09 16.89 -3.81
C PRO A 87 0.67 15.92 -2.77
N ASP A 88 -0.16 15.00 -2.27
CA ASP A 88 0.18 14.03 -1.22
C ASP A 88 0.63 12.65 -1.78
N ASP A 89 0.73 12.49 -3.10
CA ASP A 89 1.18 11.25 -3.74
C ASP A 89 2.65 10.96 -3.45
N CYS A 90 2.89 9.86 -2.72
CA CYS A 90 4.23 9.41 -2.32
C CYS A 90 4.41 7.88 -2.33
N ALA A 91 3.37 7.12 -2.69
CA ALA A 91 3.48 5.69 -2.94
C ALA A 91 2.39 5.18 -3.89
N PRO A 92 2.66 4.12 -4.69
CA PRO A 92 1.66 3.49 -5.54
C PRO A 92 0.58 2.74 -4.77
N HIS A 93 0.87 2.28 -3.56
CA HIS A 93 -0.07 1.57 -2.70
C HIS A 93 0.26 1.83 -1.23
N THR A 94 -0.74 1.67 -0.37
CA THR A 94 -0.50 1.51 1.07
C THR A 94 -0.75 0.07 1.46
N THR A 95 0.13 -0.50 2.28
CA THR A 95 -0.12 -1.79 2.92
C THR A 95 -0.59 -1.57 4.35
N PHE A 96 -1.40 -2.48 4.87
CA PHE A 96 -1.81 -2.45 6.26
C PHE A 96 -1.90 -3.84 6.89
N THR A 97 -1.49 -3.92 8.15
CA THR A 97 -1.44 -5.15 8.93
C THR A 97 -2.20 -4.97 10.23
N SER A 98 -2.88 -6.03 10.66
CA SER A 98 -3.64 -6.06 11.91
C SER A 98 -3.55 -7.48 12.49
N GLY A 99 -4.06 -7.69 13.70
CA GLY A 99 -4.23 -9.03 14.25
C GLY A 99 -2.92 -9.72 14.66
N GLY A 100 -1.94 -8.96 15.15
CA GLY A 100 -0.69 -9.54 15.67
C GLY A 100 0.35 -9.88 14.60
N PHE A 101 0.24 -9.33 13.39
CA PHE A 101 1.25 -9.47 12.34
C PHE A 101 2.66 -9.16 12.86
N TYR A 102 3.62 -10.02 12.51
CA TYR A 102 5.03 -9.88 12.80
C TYR A 102 5.83 -10.33 11.57
N ASN A 103 7.11 -10.00 11.53
CA ASN A 103 8.00 -10.39 10.44
C ASN A 103 9.37 -10.78 10.99
N SER A 104 10.10 -11.58 10.22
CA SER A 104 11.51 -11.88 10.50
C SER A 104 12.38 -10.66 10.17
N PRO A 105 13.59 -10.54 10.76
CA PRO A 105 14.58 -9.54 10.36
C PRO A 105 14.80 -9.52 8.84
N HIS A 106 14.61 -8.35 8.22
CA HIS A 106 14.78 -8.16 6.78
C HIS A 106 15.15 -6.71 6.47
N THR A 107 15.53 -6.48 5.22
CA THR A 107 15.72 -5.17 4.60
C THR A 107 14.87 -5.18 3.33
N ASP A 108 14.23 -4.06 3.00
CA ASP A 108 13.39 -3.95 1.80
C ASP A 108 14.27 -3.70 0.55
N ASP A 109 15.15 -4.64 0.23
CA ASP A 109 16.15 -4.52 -0.84
C ASP A 109 15.56 -4.48 -2.26
N GLN A 110 14.27 -4.79 -2.38
CA GLN A 110 13.50 -4.68 -3.62
C GLN A 110 12.73 -3.35 -3.73
N ASP A 111 12.92 -2.41 -2.80
CA ASP A 111 12.35 -1.07 -2.88
C ASP A 111 13.30 -0.07 -3.55
N VAL A 112 12.74 0.75 -4.45
CA VAL A 112 13.48 1.85 -5.11
C VAL A 112 13.44 3.13 -4.30
N SER A 113 12.40 3.32 -3.48
CA SER A 113 12.38 4.36 -2.46
C SER A 113 13.40 4.02 -1.39
N GLU A 114 14.31 4.93 -1.09
CA GLU A 114 15.21 4.77 0.05
C GLU A 114 14.40 4.73 1.35
N TYR A 115 13.47 5.67 1.51
CA TYR A 115 12.68 5.83 2.72
C TYR A 115 11.30 5.21 2.62
N ALA A 116 10.93 4.46 3.64
CA ALA A 116 9.56 4.04 3.89
C ALA A 116 8.96 4.89 5.01
N PHE A 117 7.66 5.12 4.94
CA PHE A 117 6.86 5.68 6.02
C PHE A 117 5.97 4.59 6.62
N ALA A 118 5.89 4.54 7.95
CA ALA A 118 4.90 3.74 8.65
C ALA A 118 4.11 4.54 9.68
N LEU A 119 2.83 4.22 9.78
CA LEU A 119 1.92 4.70 10.82
C LEU A 119 1.38 3.51 11.60
N ILE A 120 1.65 3.46 12.90
CA ILE A 120 1.14 2.44 13.82
C ILE A 120 0.13 3.10 14.75
N VAL A 121 -1.10 2.59 14.72
CA VAL A 121 -2.22 3.12 15.52
C VAL A 121 -2.79 2.05 16.45
N PRO A 122 -3.10 2.39 17.71
CA PRO A 122 -3.81 1.52 18.63
C PRO A 122 -5.30 1.49 18.27
N THR A 123 -5.91 0.30 18.25
CA THR A 123 -7.30 0.11 17.78
C THR A 123 -8.08 -0.91 18.60
N LYS A 124 -9.40 -0.75 18.68
CA LYS A 124 -10.31 -1.83 19.12
C LYS A 124 -10.37 -2.93 18.07
N LYS A 125 -10.48 -4.20 18.49
CA LYS A 125 -10.59 -5.34 17.58
C LYS A 125 -11.96 -5.46 16.93
N SER A 126 -13.00 -5.05 17.65
CA SER A 126 -14.41 -5.15 17.24
C SER A 126 -14.68 -4.37 15.95
N ASP A 127 -14.23 -3.11 15.89
CA ASP A 127 -14.62 -2.16 14.85
C ASP A 127 -13.44 -1.41 14.22
N ARG A 128 -12.22 -1.64 14.70
CA ARG A 128 -10.98 -0.97 14.25
C ARG A 128 -10.93 0.53 14.54
N SER A 129 -11.83 1.06 15.37
CA SER A 129 -11.73 2.43 15.88
C SER A 129 -10.43 2.64 16.65
N LEU A 130 -9.91 3.87 16.62
CA LEU A 130 -8.75 4.27 17.42
C LEU A 130 -9.07 4.05 18.91
N SER A 131 -8.06 3.63 19.68
CA SER A 131 -8.23 3.40 21.11
C SER A 131 -7.01 3.82 21.91
N GLY A 132 -7.21 4.58 22.98
CA GLY A 132 -6.15 5.00 23.90
C GLY A 132 -6.22 4.35 25.29
N PRO A 133 -5.24 4.62 26.18
CA PRO A 133 -5.23 4.07 27.55
C PRO A 133 -6.50 4.36 28.35
N LYS A 134 -7.12 5.53 28.14
CA LYS A 134 -8.41 5.90 28.77
C LYS A 134 -9.58 4.99 28.40
N GLU A 135 -9.46 4.26 27.30
CA GLU A 135 -10.47 3.32 26.80
C GLU A 135 -10.08 1.85 27.09
N GLY A 136 -9.07 1.63 27.93
CA GLY A 136 -8.60 0.29 28.31
C GLY A 136 -7.57 -0.31 27.35
N TYR A 137 -6.98 0.49 26.46
CA TYR A 137 -5.88 0.03 25.61
C TYR A 137 -4.63 -0.28 26.44
N ASN A 138 -4.28 -1.56 26.55
CA ASN A 138 -3.02 -2.00 27.16
C ASN A 138 -2.40 -3.18 26.39
N VAL A 139 -2.22 -3.02 25.07
CA VAL A 139 -1.49 -4.04 24.29
C VAL A 139 0.00 -3.95 24.64
N GLU A 140 0.61 -5.09 24.94
CA GLU A 140 2.04 -5.21 25.25
C GLU A 140 2.84 -5.81 24.09
N GLY A 141 4.17 -5.67 24.13
CA GLY A 141 5.10 -6.20 23.14
C GLY A 141 4.93 -5.64 21.73
N ARG A 142 5.41 -6.41 20.75
CA ARG A 142 5.55 -6.07 19.31
C ARG A 142 6.51 -4.91 19.02
N PRO A 143 7.65 -4.76 19.73
CA PRO A 143 8.57 -3.69 19.40
C PRO A 143 8.97 -3.74 17.92
N PHE A 144 9.12 -2.56 17.33
CA PHE A 144 9.74 -2.40 16.02
C PHE A 144 11.24 -2.20 16.23
N ILE A 145 12.06 -3.15 15.78
CA ILE A 145 13.47 -3.27 16.17
C ILE A 145 14.37 -3.06 14.96
N PHE A 146 15.47 -2.33 15.17
CA PHE A 146 16.63 -2.25 14.29
C PHE A 146 17.77 -3.07 14.90
N PRO A 147 17.88 -4.37 14.58
CA PRO A 147 18.74 -5.30 15.31
C PRO A 147 20.23 -4.92 15.26
N ASP A 148 20.69 -4.36 14.14
CA ASP A 148 22.11 -4.04 13.94
C ASP A 148 22.57 -2.85 14.79
N TYR A 149 21.63 -2.08 15.32
CA TYR A 149 21.87 -0.86 16.08
C TYR A 149 21.41 -0.99 17.54
N ASN A 150 20.92 -2.17 17.94
CA ASN A 150 20.45 -2.45 19.30
C ASN A 150 19.43 -1.44 19.85
N PHE A 151 18.57 -0.90 18.98
CA PHE A 151 17.45 -0.05 19.40
C PHE A 151 16.15 -0.44 18.72
N GLY A 152 15.05 0.04 19.27
CA GLY A 152 13.74 -0.15 18.73
C GLY A 152 12.72 0.73 19.43
N ILE A 153 11.49 0.66 18.96
CA ILE A 153 10.36 1.34 19.58
C ILE A 153 9.59 0.28 20.35
N ASP A 154 9.61 0.38 21.68
CA ASP A 154 8.81 -0.50 22.53
C ASP A 154 7.35 -0.01 22.57
N PHE A 155 6.47 -0.76 21.92
CA PHE A 155 5.04 -0.46 21.94
C PHE A 155 4.37 -0.90 23.26
N SER A 156 5.07 -1.61 24.14
CA SER A 156 4.58 -1.84 25.51
C SER A 156 4.55 -0.53 26.31
N GLU A 157 5.49 0.38 26.07
CA GLU A 157 5.53 1.69 26.70
C GLU A 157 4.84 2.77 25.84
N GLN A 158 4.97 2.69 24.52
CA GLN A 158 4.33 3.62 23.59
C GLN A 158 2.88 3.21 23.30
N LYS A 159 1.93 3.81 24.04
CA LYS A 159 0.48 3.54 23.90
C LYS A 159 -0.26 4.44 22.91
N GLY A 160 0.41 5.43 22.33
CA GLY A 160 -0.15 6.37 21.37
C GLY A 160 0.04 5.97 19.91
N ILE A 161 -0.11 6.96 19.03
CA ILE A 161 0.16 6.84 17.60
C ILE A 161 1.66 6.97 17.35
N VAL A 162 2.23 6.06 16.57
CA VAL A 162 3.63 6.10 16.17
C VAL A 162 3.74 6.35 14.68
N LYS A 163 4.57 7.33 14.31
CA LYS A 163 4.98 7.59 12.94
C LYS A 163 6.47 7.29 12.83
N ILE A 164 6.88 6.59 11.78
CA ILE A 164 8.27 6.20 11.57
C ILE A 164 8.62 6.50 10.11
N VAL A 165 9.79 7.11 9.90
CA VAL A 165 10.45 7.18 8.59
C VAL A 165 11.85 6.61 8.76
N TRP A 166 12.22 5.65 7.91
CA TRP A 166 13.54 5.04 7.95
C TRP A 166 13.96 4.61 6.55
N ALA A 167 15.28 4.49 6.34
CA ALA A 167 15.82 3.96 5.10
C ALA A 167 15.62 2.43 5.05
N ALA A 168 14.44 1.99 4.65
CA ALA A 168 13.99 0.60 4.76
C ALA A 168 14.79 -0.37 3.91
N ASN A 169 15.37 0.12 2.80
CA ASN A 169 16.24 -0.64 1.92
C ASN A 169 17.72 -0.68 2.37
N LYS A 170 18.09 0.04 3.44
CA LYS A 170 19.44 0.06 4.02
C LYS A 170 19.50 -0.59 5.40
N TYR A 171 18.51 -0.32 6.24
CA TYR A 171 18.53 -0.74 7.64
C TYR A 171 17.68 -1.98 7.85
N ARG A 172 18.32 -3.05 8.32
CA ARG A 172 17.64 -4.26 8.74
C ARG A 172 16.66 -3.93 9.87
N HIS A 173 15.45 -4.42 9.77
CA HIS A 173 14.39 -4.13 10.72
C HIS A 173 13.39 -5.29 10.82
N PHE A 174 12.62 -5.31 11.90
CA PHE A 174 11.51 -6.26 12.08
C PHE A 174 10.57 -5.87 13.21
N THR A 175 9.44 -6.57 13.29
CA THR A 175 8.48 -6.49 14.38
C THR A 175 8.41 -7.84 15.07
N LEU A 176 8.57 -7.87 16.39
CA LEU A 176 8.40 -9.11 17.18
C LEU A 176 6.92 -9.52 17.29
N PRO A 177 6.63 -10.82 17.47
CA PRO A 177 5.31 -11.27 17.87
C PRO A 177 4.96 -10.75 19.27
N ALA A 178 3.68 -10.78 19.63
CA ALA A 178 3.24 -10.54 21.01
C ALA A 178 1.98 -11.33 21.33
N PRO A 179 1.63 -11.44 22.63
CA PRO A 179 0.40 -12.07 23.05
C PRO A 179 -0.82 -11.44 22.38
N ASN A 180 -1.75 -12.30 21.99
CA ASN A 180 -3.00 -11.85 21.40
C ASN A 180 -3.94 -11.34 22.50
N THR A 181 -4.28 -10.05 22.47
CA THR A 181 -5.23 -9.44 23.42
C THR A 181 -6.67 -9.63 22.95
N ALA A 182 -7.65 -9.84 23.84
CA ALA A 182 -9.03 -10.10 23.42
C ALA A 182 -9.71 -8.90 22.72
N THR A 183 -9.49 -7.69 23.23
CA THR A 183 -10.30 -6.50 22.88
C THR A 183 -9.58 -5.47 22.02
N HIS A 184 -8.26 -5.38 22.11
CA HIS A 184 -7.46 -4.34 21.45
C HIS A 184 -6.42 -4.93 20.50
N SER A 185 -5.89 -4.12 19.59
CA SER A 185 -4.79 -4.49 18.68
C SER A 185 -4.08 -3.22 18.18
N ARG A 186 -3.15 -3.39 17.24
CA ARG A 186 -2.55 -2.30 16.47
C ARG A 186 -2.77 -2.54 14.99
N ILE A 187 -3.05 -1.48 14.27
CA ILE A 187 -2.96 -1.44 12.81
C ILE A 187 -1.65 -0.73 12.45
N ALA A 188 -0.81 -1.37 11.65
CA ALA A 188 0.33 -0.71 11.04
C ALA A 188 0.05 -0.52 9.56
N MET A 189 0.26 0.70 9.06
CA MET A 189 0.17 1.09 7.65
C MET A 189 1.56 1.47 7.15
N SER A 190 1.90 1.14 5.91
CA SER A 190 3.17 1.54 5.31
C SER A 190 3.01 2.13 3.90
N LEU A 191 3.94 3.00 3.53
CA LEU A 191 4.10 3.62 2.23
C LEU A 191 5.55 3.47 1.76
N GLN A 192 5.72 2.86 0.59
CA GLN A 192 7.02 2.61 -0.04
C GLN A 192 6.82 2.33 -1.54
N ILE A 193 7.90 2.38 -2.32
CA ILE A 193 7.86 2.19 -3.77
C ILE A 193 8.74 0.98 -4.13
N ASN A 194 8.11 -0.11 -4.55
CA ASN A 194 8.85 -1.31 -4.95
C ASN A 194 9.32 -1.29 -6.41
N LYS A 195 10.48 -1.90 -6.64
CA LYS A 195 11.14 -2.02 -7.95
C LYS A 195 10.24 -2.65 -9.01
N LYS A 196 9.45 -3.65 -8.64
CA LYS A 196 8.60 -4.38 -9.58
C LYS A 196 7.51 -3.50 -10.20
N THR A 197 6.94 -2.59 -9.41
CA THR A 197 5.99 -1.58 -9.89
C THR A 197 6.69 -0.58 -10.79
N THR A 198 7.83 -0.04 -10.35
CA THR A 198 8.65 0.92 -11.10
C THR A 198 9.05 0.38 -12.47
N ASP A 199 9.71 -0.79 -12.52
CA ASP A 199 10.14 -1.44 -13.77
C ASP A 199 8.95 -1.70 -14.70
N ASN A 200 7.77 -2.01 -14.15
CA ASN A 200 6.60 -2.27 -14.98
C ASN A 200 6.04 -0.98 -15.59
N CYS A 201 6.03 0.12 -14.84
CA CYS A 201 5.61 1.43 -15.35
C CYS A 201 6.58 1.91 -16.44
N ASP A 202 7.89 1.75 -16.25
CA ASP A 202 8.91 2.04 -17.28
C ASP A 202 8.69 1.22 -18.55
N ASN A 203 8.39 -0.07 -18.41
CA ASN A 203 8.12 -0.94 -19.54
C ASN A 203 6.82 -0.55 -20.28
N ILE A 204 5.82 -0.04 -19.57
CA ILE A 204 4.58 0.47 -20.18
C ILE A 204 4.90 1.76 -20.95
N GLN A 205 5.62 2.69 -20.32
CA GLN A 205 6.01 3.98 -20.90
C GLN A 205 6.89 3.84 -22.14
N THR A 206 7.77 2.84 -22.16
CA THR A 206 8.67 2.55 -23.29
C THR A 206 8.12 1.51 -24.25
N SER A 207 6.88 1.05 -24.08
CA SER A 207 6.25 -0.02 -24.86
C SER A 207 7.01 -1.37 -24.85
N LYS A 208 8.02 -1.55 -24.00
CA LYS A 208 8.70 -2.85 -23.77
C LYS A 208 7.77 -3.92 -23.23
N VAL A 209 6.59 -3.56 -22.72
CA VAL A 209 5.54 -4.53 -22.43
C VAL A 209 5.12 -5.32 -23.67
N LEU A 210 5.15 -4.75 -24.87
CA LEU A 210 4.73 -5.41 -26.11
C LEU A 210 5.73 -6.48 -26.57
N THR A 211 7.01 -6.36 -26.18
CA THR A 211 8.06 -7.31 -26.55
C THR A 211 8.13 -8.52 -25.62
N ARG A 212 7.24 -8.62 -24.62
CA ARG A 212 7.18 -9.79 -23.73
C ARG A 212 6.65 -10.97 -24.54
N PRO A 213 7.25 -12.18 -24.46
CA PRO A 213 6.84 -13.33 -25.29
C PRO A 213 5.33 -13.63 -25.26
N LYS A 214 4.70 -13.49 -24.09
CA LYS A 214 3.26 -13.69 -23.89
C LYS A 214 2.34 -12.61 -24.50
N ASN A 215 2.90 -11.46 -24.87
CA ASN A 215 2.15 -10.30 -25.37
C ASN A 215 2.26 -10.15 -26.89
N ILE A 216 3.28 -10.74 -27.52
CA ILE A 216 3.48 -10.71 -28.97
C ILE A 216 2.28 -11.40 -29.65
N GLY A 217 1.63 -10.72 -30.58
CA GLY A 217 0.44 -11.20 -31.29
C GLY A 217 -0.84 -11.21 -30.44
N ASN A 218 -0.82 -10.60 -29.26
CA ASN A 218 -1.95 -10.46 -28.35
C ASN A 218 -2.10 -9.01 -27.86
N GLU A 219 -1.62 -8.04 -28.65
CA GLU A 219 -1.56 -6.62 -28.28
C GLU A 219 -2.96 -6.05 -28.02
N ASP A 220 -3.96 -6.53 -28.76
CA ASP A 220 -5.38 -6.19 -28.64
C ASP A 220 -6.02 -6.66 -27.32
N LYS A 221 -5.44 -7.69 -26.69
CA LYS A 221 -5.91 -8.24 -25.41
C LYS A 221 -5.32 -7.50 -24.21
N LEU A 222 -4.27 -6.70 -24.40
CA LEU A 222 -3.58 -6.05 -23.29
C LEU A 222 -4.43 -4.93 -22.69
N TYR A 223 -4.49 -4.89 -21.35
CA TYR A 223 -5.28 -3.88 -20.66
C TYR A 223 -4.65 -3.42 -19.34
N ILE A 224 -5.00 -2.20 -18.94
CA ILE A 224 -4.77 -1.70 -17.59
C ILE A 224 -6.10 -1.77 -16.83
N SER A 225 -6.10 -2.54 -15.75
CA SER A 225 -7.29 -2.75 -14.94
C SER A 225 -7.45 -1.62 -13.92
N ASN A 226 -7.93 -0.49 -14.44
CA ASN A 226 -8.25 0.72 -13.70
C ASN A 226 -9.62 0.58 -13.01
N HIS A 227 -10.01 1.60 -12.25
CA HIS A 227 -11.31 1.65 -11.58
C HIS A 227 -12.51 1.30 -12.50
N THR A 228 -12.59 1.94 -13.67
CA THR A 228 -13.68 1.70 -14.63
C THR A 228 -13.66 0.30 -15.25
N HIS A 229 -12.49 -0.32 -15.45
CA HIS A 229 -12.43 -1.68 -15.98
C HIS A 229 -13.08 -2.67 -15.01
N LEU A 230 -12.81 -2.52 -13.70
CA LEU A 230 -13.39 -3.37 -12.66
C LEU A 230 -14.91 -3.19 -12.54
N LEU A 231 -15.43 -1.98 -12.79
CA LEU A 231 -16.87 -1.71 -12.85
C LEU A 231 -17.55 -2.21 -14.15
N LYS A 232 -16.84 -2.21 -15.29
CA LYS A 232 -17.40 -2.53 -16.62
C LYS A 232 -17.45 -4.02 -16.97
N SER A 233 -16.87 -4.91 -16.17
CA SER A 233 -16.78 -6.35 -16.47
C SER A 233 -18.13 -7.08 -16.66
N THR A 234 -19.26 -6.38 -16.56
CA THR A 234 -20.63 -6.83 -16.89
C THR A 234 -21.13 -6.48 -18.30
N SER A 235 -20.54 -5.54 -19.05
CA SER A 235 -21.19 -5.06 -20.30
C SER A 235 -21.02 -5.98 -21.52
N GLN A 236 -20.16 -7.00 -21.44
CA GLN A 236 -19.91 -7.93 -22.56
C GLN A 236 -20.43 -9.37 -22.33
N LYS A 237 -21.01 -9.68 -21.16
CA LYS A 237 -21.59 -11.01 -20.90
C LYS A 237 -23.13 -11.08 -21.02
N ASN A 238 -23.80 -9.95 -21.25
CA ASN A 238 -25.26 -9.88 -21.38
C ASN A 238 -25.71 -9.61 -22.84
N MET A 239 -24.84 -9.87 -23.83
CA MET A 239 -25.17 -9.78 -25.25
C MET A 239 -24.61 -10.99 -26.01
N GLU A 240 -24.92 -12.20 -25.54
CA GLU A 240 -24.95 -13.43 -26.35
C GLU A 240 -26.18 -14.25 -25.94
#